data_AF-A0A6G7VR85-F1
#
_entry.id   AF-A0A6G7VR85-F1
#
_cell.length_a   1.000
_cell.length_b   1.000
_cell.length_c   1.000
_cell.angle_alpha   90.00
_cell.angle_beta   90.00
_cell.angle_gamma   90.00
#
_symmetry.space_group_name_H-M   'P 1'
#
loop_
_entity.id
_entity.type
_entity.pdbx_description
1 polymer ?
#
loop_
_entity_poly.entity_id
_entity_poly.type
_entity_poly.pdbx_seq_one_letter_code
_entity_poly.pdbx_strand_id
1 'polypeptide(L)' 'MCLAPVSRESCLAPARPFVPSDSQSMHDYSGITRQDFADYISDIQSYFRCLDEECVRTFEEGRAVSEDYGRFLQLAGD' A
#
# COMPACT_ATOMS: atom_id res chain seq x y z
N MET A 1 -5.22 9.99 8.83
CA MET A 1 -5.29 9.55 7.42
C MET A 1 -4.54 8.23 7.36
N CYS A 2 -5.19 7.16 6.91
CA CYS A 2 -4.97 5.81 7.43
C CYS A 2 -3.51 5.33 7.42
N LEU A 3 -2.99 5.18 8.64
CA LEU A 3 -1.82 4.39 9.03
C LEU A 3 -2.36 3.24 9.89
N ALA A 4 -2.94 2.23 9.25
CA ALA A 4 -3.27 0.95 9.86
C ALA A 4 -2.48 -0.13 9.10
N PRO A 5 -2.05 -1.23 9.75
CA PRO A 5 -1.29 -2.27 9.07
C PRO A 5 -2.22 -2.98 8.08
N VAL A 6 -2.15 -2.57 6.81
CA VAL A 6 -2.61 -3.42 5.71
C VAL A 6 -1.79 -4.71 5.80
N SER A 7 -2.47 -5.86 5.78
CA SER A 7 -1.74 -7.13 5.75
C SER A 7 -0.86 -7.09 4.49
N ARG A 8 0.41 -7.50 4.64
CA ARG A 8 1.39 -7.53 3.56
C ARG A 8 0.94 -8.37 2.35
N GLU A 9 -0.14 -9.13 2.48
CA GLU A 9 -0.64 -10.03 1.45
C GLU A 9 -1.53 -9.35 0.40
N SER A 10 -2.15 -8.18 0.69
CA SER A 10 -3.06 -7.53 -0.27
C SER A 10 -2.40 -6.47 -1.16
N CYS A 11 -1.39 -5.75 -0.66
CA CYS A 11 -0.65 -4.75 -1.45
C CYS A 11 0.87 -4.98 -1.33
N LEU A 12 1.56 -5.14 -2.46
CA LEU A 12 3.01 -5.35 -2.50
C LEU A 12 3.75 -4.04 -2.81
N ALA A 13 4.61 -3.62 -1.89
CA ALA A 13 5.46 -2.45 -2.10
C ALA A 13 6.52 -2.75 -3.19
N PRO A 14 6.77 -1.82 -4.14
CA PRO A 14 7.80 -2.00 -5.14
C PRO A 14 9.20 -2.01 -4.51
N ALA A 15 10.11 -2.76 -5.11
CA ALA A 15 11.50 -2.79 -4.69
C ALA A 15 12.18 -1.45 -5.02
N ARG A 16 13.04 -0.97 -4.12
CA ARG A 16 13.81 0.26 -4.36
C ARG A 16 14.78 0.04 -5.53
N PRO A 17 14.84 0.95 -6.52
CA PRO A 17 15.83 0.90 -7.58
C PRO A 17 17.25 0.99 -7.04
N PHE A 18 18.17 0.31 -7.71
CA PHE A 18 19.59 0.36 -7.39
C PHE A 18 20.26 1.61 -7.97
N VAL A 19 21.23 2.16 -7.25
CA VAL A 19 22.08 3.26 -7.74
C VAL A 19 23.54 2.80 -7.67
N PRO A 20 24.26 2.74 -8.81
CA PRO A 20 25.68 2.42 -8.80
C PRO A 20 26.49 3.43 -7.98
N SER A 21 27.51 2.95 -7.26
CA SER A 21 28.34 3.80 -6.39
C SER A 21 29.52 4.46 -7.10
N ASP A 22 29.97 3.91 -8.24
CA ASP A 22 31.10 4.43 -9.00
C ASP A 22 30.64 5.18 -10.27
N SER A 23 31.44 6.16 -10.68
CA SER A 23 31.09 7.07 -11.78
C SER A 23 31.05 6.40 -13.15
N GLN A 24 31.83 5.34 -13.36
CA GLN A 24 31.85 4.61 -14.62
C GLN A 24 30.54 3.85 -14.79
N SER A 25 30.16 3.04 -13.80
CA SER A 25 28.88 2.33 -13.78
C SER A 25 27.67 3.26 -13.84
N MET A 26 27.73 4.42 -13.16
CA MET A 26 26.68 5.43 -13.29
C MET A 26 26.49 5.89 -14.73
N HIS A 27 27.58 6.06 -15.49
CA HIS A 27 27.51 6.49 -16.88
C HIS A 27 27.03 5.35 -17.81
N ASP A 28 27.63 4.16 -17.63
CA ASP A 28 27.40 2.98 -18.46
C ASP A 28 25.95 2.46 -18.34
N TYR A 29 25.38 2.51 -17.14
CA TYR A 29 24.03 2.03 -16.87
C TYR A 29 22.98 3.14 -16.73
N SER A 30 23.34 4.40 -17.06
CA SER A 30 22.46 5.55 -16.84
C SER A 30 21.09 5.44 -17.51
N GLY A 31 20.99 4.74 -18.65
CA GLY A 31 19.72 4.50 -19.32
C GLY A 31 18.80 3.58 -18.52
N ILE A 32 19.32 2.42 -18.10
CA ILE A 32 18.58 1.42 -17.32
C ILE A 32 18.23 1.98 -15.94
N THR A 33 19.17 2.62 -15.25
CA THR A 33 18.88 3.24 -13.95
C THR A 33 17.78 4.29 -14.04
N ARG A 34 17.73 5.12 -15.11
CA ARG A 34 16.63 6.07 -15.28
C ARG A 34 15.29 5.36 -15.49
N GLN A 35 15.27 4.27 -16.25
CA GLN A 35 14.06 3.48 -16.47
C GLN A 35 13.57 2.83 -15.18
N ASP A 36 14.45 2.19 -14.40
CA ASP A 36 14.10 1.56 -13.12
C ASP A 36 13.45 2.56 -12.15
N PHE A 37 13.92 3.81 -12.13
CA PHE A 37 13.32 4.86 -11.32
C PHE A 37 11.94 5.30 -11.85
N ALA A 38 11.77 5.41 -13.17
CA ALA A 38 10.47 5.72 -13.76
C ALA A 38 9.44 4.63 -13.46
N ASP A 39 9.84 3.37 -13.57
CA ASP A 39 9.01 2.20 -13.27
C ASP A 39 8.64 2.19 -11.79
N TYR A 40 9.60 2.39 -10.88
CA TYR A 40 9.33 2.51 -9.45
C TYR A 40 8.32 3.62 -9.11
N ILE A 41 8.42 4.79 -9.77
CA ILE A 41 7.49 5.90 -9.55
C ILE A 41 6.07 5.55 -10.00
N SER A 42 5.93 4.81 -11.10
CA SER A 42 4.63 4.29 -11.55
C SER A 42 4.08 3.24 -10.57
N ASP A 43 4.93 2.31 -10.13
CA ASP A 43 4.53 1.21 -9.26
C ASP A 43 4.16 1.70 -7.87
N ILE A 44 4.88 2.68 -7.31
CA ILE A 44 4.57 3.22 -5.98
C ILE A 44 3.22 3.96 -5.97
N GLN A 45 2.81 4.57 -7.09
CA GLN A 45 1.48 5.17 -7.24
C GLN A 45 0.39 4.10 -7.24
N SER A 46 0.61 2.99 -7.97
CA SER A 46 -0.32 1.86 -7.97
C SER A 46 -0.43 1.21 -6.60
N TYR A 47 0.70 1.10 -5.88
CA TYR A 47 0.73 0.64 -4.51
C TYR A 47 -0.07 1.54 -3.56
N PHE A 48 0.07 2.86 -3.65
CA PHE A 48 -0.74 3.78 -2.85
C PHE A 48 -2.24 3.68 -3.12
N ARG A 49 -2.64 3.50 -4.38
CA ARG A 49 -4.04 3.25 -4.72
C ARG A 49 -4.57 1.97 -4.07
N CYS A 50 -3.80 0.88 -4.12
CA CYS A 50 -4.17 -0.37 -3.45
C CYS A 50 -4.38 -0.18 -1.94
N LEU A 51 -3.48 0.55 -1.27
CA LEU A 51 -3.61 0.82 0.17
C LEU A 51 -4.86 1.64 0.50
N ASP A 52 -5.22 2.58 -0.36
CA ASP A 52 -6.41 3.42 -0.19
C ASP A 52 -7.70 2.59 -0.32
N GLU A 53 -7.76 1.71 -1.33
CA GLU A 53 -8.87 0.76 -1.52
C GLU A 53 -9.04 -0.17 -0.32
N GLU A 54 -7.93 -0.70 0.22
CA GLU A 54 -7.95 -1.54 1.43
C GLU A 54 -8.41 -0.77 2.68
N CYS A 55 -8.08 0.52 2.77
CA CYS A 55 -8.59 1.38 3.84
C CYS A 55 -10.10 1.57 3.76
N VAL A 56 -10.64 1.82 2.57
CA VAL A 56 -12.09 1.94 2.35
C VAL A 56 -12.79 0.63 2.74
N ARG A 57 -12.33 -0.50 2.19
CA ARG A 57 -12.88 -1.83 2.48
C ARG A 57 -12.90 -2.14 3.98
N THR A 58 -11.76 -1.93 4.66
CA THR A 58 -11.62 -2.24 6.09
C THR A 58 -12.49 -1.33 6.95
N PHE A 59 -12.64 -0.06 6.56
CA PHE A 59 -13.52 0.86 7.27
C PHE A 59 -14.99 0.47 7.14
N GLU A 60 -15.43 0.09 5.94
CA GLU A 60 -16.80 -0.40 5.71
C GLU A 60 -17.10 -1.66 6.51
N GLU A 61 -16.15 -2.61 6.54
CA GLU A 61 -16.25 -3.82 7.35
C GLU A 61 -16.35 -3.50 8.85
N GLY A 62 -15.46 -2.64 9.36
CA GLY A 62 -15.49 -2.20 10.76
C GLY A 62 -16.81 -1.52 11.15
N ARG A 63 -17.39 -0.71 10.25
CA ARG A 63 -18.72 -0.12 10.44
C ARG A 63 -19.81 -1.19 10.51
N ALA A 64 -19.85 -2.12 9.56
CA ALA A 64 -20.86 -3.18 9.53
C ALA A 64 -20.82 -4.04 10.80
N VAL A 65 -19.62 -4.46 11.22
CA VAL A 65 -19.41 -5.24 12.46
C VAL A 65 -19.86 -4.45 13.69
N SER A 66 -19.58 -3.15 13.74
CA SER A 66 -20.02 -2.29 14.85
C SER A 66 -21.54 -2.18 14.92
N GLU A 67 -22.21 -2.06 13.78
CA GLU A 67 -23.68 -2.03 13.69
C GLU A 67 -24.30 -3.38 14.11
N ASP A 68 -23.70 -4.50 13.67
CA ASP A 68 -24.09 -5.85 14.11
C ASP A 68 -23.97 -6.00 15.63
N TYR A 69 -22.85 -5.57 16.21
CA TYR A 69 -22.65 -5.61 17.65
C TYR A 69 -23.65 -4.73 18.41
N GLY A 70 -23.96 -3.54 17.88
CA GLY A 70 -24.97 -2.66 18.44
C GLY A 70 -26.38 -3.28 18.43
N ARG A 71 -26.74 -4.05 17.39
CA ARG A 71 -27.98 -4.83 17.35
C ARG A 71 -27.98 -5.97 18.36
N PHE A 72 -26.85 -6.68 18.46
CA PHE A 72 -26.68 -7.74 19.43
C PHE A 72 -26.92 -7.26 20.87
N LEU A 73 -26.32 -6.13 21.26
CA LEU A 73 -26.48 -5.56 22.61
C LEU A 73 -27.96 -5.24 22.92
N GLN A 74 -28.70 -4.66 21.97
CA GLN A 74 -30.13 -4.38 22.13
C GLN A 74 -30.97 -5.65 22.37
N LEU A 75 -30.59 -6.76 21.74
CA LEU A 75 -31.29 -8.05 21.89
C LEU A 75 -30.85 -8.81 23.14
N ALA A 76 -29.58 -8.66 23.55
CA ALA A 76 -29.00 -9.32 24.72
C ALA A 76 -29.52 -8.75 26.05
N GLY A 77 -30.05 -7.51 26.04
CA GLY A 77 -30.73 -6.93 27.20
C GLY A 77 -29.81 -6.37 28.28
N ASP A 78 -28.57 -6.02 27.92
CA ASP A 78 -27.66 -5.23 28.76
C ASP A 78 -27.82 -3.72 28.51
#